data_AF-A0A151J8I3-F1
#
_entry.id   AF-A0A151J8I3-F1
#
_cell.length_a   1.000
_cell.length_b   1.000
_cell.length_c   1.000
_cell.angle_alpha   90.00
_cell.angle_beta   90.00
_cell.angle_gamma   90.00
#
_symmetry.space_group_name_H-M   'P 1'
#
loop_
_entity.id
_entity.type
_entity.pdbx_description
1 polymer ?
#
loop_
_entity_poly.entity_id
_entity_poly.type
_entity_poly.pdbx_seq_one_letter_code
_entity_poly.pdbx_strand_id
1 'polypeptide(L)'
;MNIHKDGKQLHHLCTRTLVRKIEQSYNNKMSNIKDEISKVNYICTTADIWTSHSRRFMGVTVHWIDEKSLKRISYAIACRRFSGSHTHDRIANILNEIHLKYEITREKLIATVTDNGSNFVKAFKRTYIIFIIQTANSNFNFLDYIETYDEQDNQLERESTEIIPFQEIVSPLLPTYQRCASHTLHLVATSDILRGIQSSENIKLMYNDIMQKCSTLWKSARSPKKYEIIVGTLKEALKRPVVTRWNSLFDCFKQLITLKQKLLILFGKLDMSSLTTNDFM
;
A
#
# COMPACT_ATOMS: atom_id res chain seq x y z
N MET A 1 17.33 -42.69 5.45
CA MET A 1 17.48 -42.29 6.86
C MET A 1 16.11 -41.85 7.36
N ASN A 2 15.50 -42.61 8.27
CA ASN A 2 14.17 -42.27 8.80
C ASN A 2 14.33 -41.17 9.86
N ILE A 3 14.00 -39.94 9.48
CA ILE A 3 14.06 -38.79 10.39
C ILE A 3 12.81 -38.86 11.28
N HIS A 4 12.99 -38.79 12.59
CA HIS A 4 11.90 -38.79 13.56
C HIS A 4 11.88 -37.46 14.31
N LYS A 5 10.68 -36.96 14.62
CA LYS A 5 10.48 -35.83 15.53
C LYS A 5 9.27 -36.12 16.41
N ASP A 6 9.43 -35.98 17.72
CA ASP A 6 8.39 -36.25 18.73
C ASP A 6 7.73 -37.63 18.58
N GLY A 7 8.55 -38.66 18.31
CA GLY A 7 8.07 -40.04 18.13
C GLY A 7 7.36 -40.33 16.81
N LYS A 8 7.25 -39.34 15.89
CA LYS A 8 6.64 -39.51 14.57
C LYS A 8 7.70 -39.55 13.48
N GLN A 9 7.59 -40.53 12.58
CA GLN A 9 8.40 -40.59 11.37
C GLN A 9 8.04 -39.40 10.46
N LEU A 10 9.04 -38.57 10.16
CA LEU A 10 8.90 -37.47 9.22
C LEU A 10 9.04 -38.01 7.80
N HIS A 11 7.92 -38.06 7.08
CA HIS A 11 7.93 -38.35 5.65
C HIS A 11 8.29 -37.08 4.88
N HIS A 12 9.47 -37.09 4.25
CA HIS A 12 9.83 -36.01 3.34
C HIS A 12 8.90 -36.05 2.12
N LEU A 13 8.08 -35.02 1.96
CA LEU A 13 7.23 -34.90 0.78
C LEU A 13 8.08 -34.41 -0.40
N CYS A 14 7.89 -35.00 -1.57
CA CYS A 14 8.43 -34.41 -2.79
C CYS A 14 7.67 -33.10 -3.09
N THR A 15 8.32 -32.15 -3.77
CA THR A 15 7.77 -30.83 -4.09
C THR A 15 6.39 -30.93 -4.74
N ARG A 16 6.19 -31.87 -5.69
CA ARG A 16 4.91 -32.09 -6.36
C ARG A 16 3.79 -32.46 -5.38
N THR A 17 4.07 -33.35 -4.44
CA THR A 17 3.08 -33.77 -3.43
C THR A 17 2.77 -32.65 -2.45
N LEU A 18 3.79 -31.87 -2.06
CA LEU A 18 3.61 -30.71 -1.18
C LEU A 18 2.72 -29.65 -1.85
N VAL A 19 3.03 -29.26 -3.09
CA VAL A 19 2.25 -28.29 -3.86
C VAL A 19 0.80 -28.73 -3.98
N ARG A 20 0.55 -29.99 -4.39
CA ARG A 20 -0.82 -30.52 -4.50
C ARG A 20 -1.59 -30.46 -3.17
N LYS A 21 -0.94 -30.79 -2.05
CA LYS A 21 -1.55 -30.70 -0.72
C LYS A 21 -1.86 -29.25 -0.32
N ILE A 22 -0.96 -28.31 -0.64
CA ILE A 22 -1.17 -26.88 -0.40
C ILE A 22 -2.35 -26.38 -1.23
N GLU A 23 -2.41 -26.70 -2.53
CA GLU A 23 -3.51 -26.31 -3.42
C GLU A 23 -4.85 -26.88 -2.96
N GLN A 24 -4.88 -28.17 -2.57
CA GLN A 24 -6.09 -28.79 -2.03
C GLN A 24 -6.53 -28.10 -0.73
N SER A 25 -5.60 -27.83 0.19
CA SER A 25 -5.89 -27.12 1.44
C SER A 25 -6.38 -25.70 1.19
N TYR A 26 -5.77 -25.00 0.23
CA TYR A 26 -6.18 -23.66 -0.20
C TYR A 26 -7.60 -23.69 -0.75
N ASN A 27 -7.90 -24.57 -1.72
CA ASN A 27 -9.22 -24.67 -2.33
C ASN A 27 -10.30 -25.00 -1.31
N ASN A 28 -10.04 -25.97 -0.43
CA ASN A 28 -10.95 -26.31 0.67
C ASN A 28 -11.21 -25.10 1.58
N LYS A 29 -10.14 -24.38 1.98
CA LYS A 29 -10.29 -23.22 2.85
C LYS A 29 -11.02 -22.07 2.17
N MET A 30 -10.77 -21.83 0.88
CA MET A 30 -11.48 -20.80 0.10
C MET A 30 -12.97 -21.14 -0.05
N SER A 31 -13.32 -22.41 -0.29
CA SER A 31 -14.71 -22.86 -0.32
C SER A 31 -15.40 -22.64 1.02
N ASN A 32 -14.77 -23.07 2.12
CA ASN A 32 -15.31 -22.88 3.46
C ASN A 32 -15.51 -21.40 3.81
N ILE A 33 -14.57 -20.53 3.41
CA ILE A 33 -14.73 -19.08 3.62
C ILE A 33 -15.93 -18.55 2.82
N LYS A 34 -16.13 -19.00 1.58
CA LYS A 34 -17.30 -18.62 0.77
C LYS A 34 -18.60 -19.06 1.46
N ASP A 35 -18.65 -20.27 2.00
CA ASP A 35 -19.81 -20.80 2.73
C ASP A 35 -20.05 -20.10 4.07
N GLU A 36 -19.00 -19.62 4.75
CA GLU A 36 -19.13 -18.78 5.95
C GLU A 36 -19.66 -17.39 5.59
N ILE A 37 -19.14 -16.79 4.52
CA ILE A 37 -19.60 -15.49 4.00
C ILE A 37 -21.07 -15.58 3.61
N SER A 38 -21.54 -16.64 2.95
CA SER A 38 -22.94 -16.74 2.51
C SER A 38 -23.94 -16.64 3.67
N LYS A 39 -23.56 -17.10 4.87
CA LYS A 39 -24.41 -17.15 6.07
C LYS A 39 -24.51 -15.83 6.84
N VAL A 40 -23.66 -14.85 6.55
CA VAL A 40 -23.65 -13.57 7.28
C VAL A 40 -24.39 -12.48 6.52
N ASN A 41 -25.11 -11.61 7.23
CA ASN A 41 -25.89 -10.56 6.58
C ASN A 41 -25.04 -9.39 6.06
N TYR A 42 -23.98 -9.06 6.81
CA TYR A 42 -23.18 -7.85 6.55
C TYR A 42 -21.70 -8.13 6.72
N ILE A 43 -20.91 -7.59 5.80
CA ILE A 43 -19.45 -7.68 5.81
C ILE A 43 -18.82 -6.33 5.49
N CYS A 44 -17.55 -6.18 5.84
CA CYS A 44 -16.69 -5.15 5.28
C CYS A 44 -15.42 -5.77 4.71
N THR A 45 -14.79 -5.09 3.76
CA THR A 45 -13.50 -5.49 3.23
C THR A 45 -12.43 -4.46 3.54
N THR A 46 -11.17 -4.88 3.57
CA THR A 46 -10.05 -3.95 3.45
C THR A 46 -9.24 -4.31 2.22
N ALA A 47 -8.72 -3.30 1.53
CA ALA A 47 -7.87 -3.50 0.37
C ALA A 47 -6.59 -2.68 0.49
N ASP A 48 -5.48 -3.32 0.16
CA ASP A 48 -4.16 -2.70 0.16
C ASP A 48 -3.41 -3.06 -1.13
N ILE A 49 -2.65 -2.10 -1.66
CA ILE A 49 -1.78 -2.29 -2.81
C ILE A 49 -0.37 -1.90 -2.42
N TRP A 50 0.55 -2.86 -2.49
CA TRP A 50 1.96 -2.62 -2.18
C TRP A 50 2.87 -3.09 -3.30
N THR A 51 4.08 -2.53 -3.30
CA THR A 51 5.18 -2.97 -4.17
C THR A 51 6.23 -3.72 -3.35
N SER A 52 6.65 -4.88 -3.85
CA SER A 52 7.70 -5.74 -3.29
C SER A 52 8.53 -6.33 -4.44
N HIS A 53 9.85 -6.20 -4.40
CA HIS A 53 10.78 -6.75 -5.41
C HIS A 53 10.39 -6.42 -6.86
N SER A 54 10.08 -5.15 -7.13
CA SER A 54 9.62 -4.66 -8.45
C SER A 54 8.32 -5.30 -8.95
N ARG A 55 7.58 -5.97 -8.06
CA ARG A 55 6.26 -6.55 -8.31
C ARG A 55 5.24 -5.89 -7.39
N ARG A 56 4.04 -5.67 -7.90
CA ARG A 56 2.91 -5.14 -7.14
C ARG A 56 1.88 -6.21 -6.83
N PHE A 57 1.25 -6.08 -5.69
CA PHE A 57 0.23 -6.99 -5.23
C PHE A 57 -0.94 -6.21 -4.69
N MET A 58 -2.14 -6.76 -4.89
CA MET A 58 -3.36 -6.32 -4.20
C MET A 58 -3.75 -7.40 -3.20
N GLY A 59 -3.82 -7.01 -1.94
CA GLY A 59 -4.38 -7.81 -0.86
C GLY A 59 -5.80 -7.37 -0.56
N VAL A 60 -6.70 -8.32 -0.36
CA VAL A 60 -8.05 -8.04 0.12
C VAL A 60 -8.38 -8.98 1.27
N THR A 61 -8.86 -8.40 2.36
CA THR A 61 -9.41 -9.13 3.50
C THR A 61 -10.88 -8.83 3.65
N VAL A 62 -11.63 -9.79 4.17
CA VAL A 62 -13.03 -9.65 4.52
C VAL A 62 -13.18 -9.80 6.03
N HIS A 63 -14.13 -9.06 6.59
CA HIS A 63 -14.41 -9.05 8.01
C HIS A 63 -15.92 -9.00 8.28
N TRP A 64 -16.33 -9.62 9.36
CA TRP A 64 -17.67 -9.49 9.94
C TRP A 64 -17.59 -9.73 11.45
N ILE A 65 -18.67 -9.42 12.15
CA ILE A 65 -18.83 -9.77 13.55
C ILE A 65 -19.67 -11.05 13.61
N ASP A 66 -19.16 -12.08 14.26
CA ASP A 66 -19.93 -13.29 14.53
C ASP A 66 -21.04 -12.98 15.55
N GLU A 67 -22.30 -13.23 15.20
CA GLU A 67 -23.45 -12.83 16.02
C GLU A 67 -23.50 -13.52 17.39
N LYS A 68 -22.93 -14.72 17.49
CA LYS A 68 -22.95 -15.52 18.73
C LYS A 68 -21.83 -15.12 19.68
N SER A 69 -20.60 -15.04 19.18
CA SER A 69 -19.41 -14.77 19.99
C SER A 69 -19.07 -13.29 20.10
N LEU A 70 -19.69 -12.44 19.26
CA LEU A 70 -19.38 -11.02 19.10
C LEU A 70 -17.92 -10.74 18.73
N LYS A 71 -17.20 -11.75 18.23
CA LYS A 71 -15.82 -11.62 17.78
C LYS A 71 -15.77 -11.21 16.32
N ARG A 72 -14.80 -10.35 15.99
CA ARG A 72 -14.47 -10.05 14.61
C ARG A 72 -13.80 -11.26 13.96
N ILE A 73 -14.45 -11.80 12.93
CA ILE A 73 -13.85 -12.80 12.04
C ILE A 73 -13.15 -12.08 10.90
N SER A 74 -12.02 -12.61 10.45
CA SER A 74 -11.18 -11.96 9.44
C SER A 74 -10.51 -13.01 8.57
N TYR A 75 -10.66 -12.88 7.25
CA TYR A 75 -10.00 -13.76 6.29
C TYR A 75 -9.34 -12.97 5.17
N ALA A 76 -8.15 -13.39 4.77
CA ALA A 76 -7.55 -12.95 3.51
C ALA A 76 -8.22 -13.72 2.36
N ILE A 77 -8.91 -13.00 1.48
CA ILE A 77 -9.63 -13.55 0.33
C ILE A 77 -8.90 -13.31 -0.99
N ALA A 78 -7.90 -12.42 -1.00
CA ALA A 78 -7.04 -12.22 -2.16
C ALA A 78 -5.63 -11.78 -1.75
N CYS A 79 -4.66 -12.28 -2.51
CA CYS A 79 -3.32 -11.73 -2.65
C CYS A 79 -2.93 -11.92 -4.13
N ARG A 80 -3.36 -10.97 -4.97
CA ARG A 80 -3.24 -11.08 -6.44
C ARG A 80 -2.08 -10.24 -6.95
N ARG A 81 -1.37 -10.74 -7.95
CA ARG A 81 -0.41 -9.94 -8.71
C ARG A 81 -1.15 -8.83 -9.46
N PHE A 82 -0.73 -7.58 -9.29
CA PHE A 82 -1.31 -6.43 -9.97
C PHE A 82 -0.39 -5.94 -11.11
N SER A 83 -0.80 -6.16 -12.37
CA SER A 83 -0.17 -5.89 -13.71
C SER A 83 1.05 -4.98 -13.78
N GLY A 84 1.31 -4.06 -14.71
CA GLY A 84 0.48 -3.17 -15.53
C GLY A 84 0.19 -1.84 -14.79
N SER A 85 -0.35 -0.84 -15.48
CA SER A 85 -0.62 0.49 -14.90
C SER A 85 -1.67 0.43 -13.79
N HIS A 86 -1.48 1.26 -12.76
CA HIS A 86 -2.34 1.37 -11.56
C HIS A 86 -3.54 2.28 -11.80
N THR A 87 -4.21 2.10 -12.94
CA THR A 87 -5.40 2.89 -13.20
C THR A 87 -6.47 2.55 -12.18
N HIS A 88 -7.21 3.58 -11.78
CA HIS A 88 -8.31 3.45 -10.85
C HIS A 88 -9.40 2.49 -11.35
N ASP A 89 -9.62 2.42 -12.68
CA ASP A 89 -10.52 1.44 -13.30
C ASP A 89 -10.06 0.00 -13.05
N ARG A 90 -8.75 -0.25 -13.14
CA ARG A 90 -8.19 -1.58 -12.91
C ARG A 90 -8.32 -2.01 -11.45
N ILE A 91 -8.16 -1.08 -10.51
CA ILE A 91 -8.41 -1.33 -9.10
C ILE A 91 -9.87 -1.77 -8.90
N ALA A 92 -10.81 -1.03 -9.47
CA ALA A 92 -12.23 -1.33 -9.35
C ALA A 92 -12.58 -2.70 -9.96
N ASN A 93 -12.04 -3.03 -11.13
CA ASN A 93 -12.26 -4.32 -11.78
C ASN A 93 -11.73 -5.49 -10.94
N ILE A 94 -10.49 -5.40 -10.44
CA ILE A 94 -9.91 -6.48 -9.62
C ILE A 94 -10.69 -6.67 -8.32
N LEU A 95 -11.09 -5.58 -7.65
CA LEU A 95 -11.92 -5.66 -6.45
C LEU A 95 -13.27 -6.34 -6.74
N ASN A 96 -13.92 -5.98 -7.84
CA ASN A 96 -15.18 -6.60 -8.24
C ASN A 96 -15.04 -8.08 -8.58
N GLU A 97 -14.01 -8.47 -9.33
CA GLU A 97 -13.71 -9.88 -9.59
C GLU A 97 -13.48 -10.68 -8.30
N ILE A 98 -12.83 -10.06 -7.30
CA ILE A 98 -12.63 -10.68 -6.00
C ILE A 98 -13.98 -10.84 -5.29
N HIS A 99 -14.81 -9.80 -5.24
CA HIS A 99 -16.13 -9.86 -4.60
C HIS A 99 -17.05 -10.89 -5.28
N LEU A 100 -17.11 -10.90 -6.62
CA LEU A 100 -17.89 -11.86 -7.41
C LEU A 100 -17.47 -13.32 -7.16
N LYS A 101 -16.17 -13.59 -7.01
CA LYS A 101 -15.67 -14.94 -6.70
C LYS A 101 -16.27 -15.52 -5.40
N TYR A 102 -16.56 -14.66 -4.42
CA TYR A 102 -17.14 -15.04 -3.14
C TYR A 102 -18.65 -14.76 -3.07
N GLU A 103 -19.30 -14.43 -4.19
CA GLU A 103 -20.73 -14.09 -4.26
C GLU A 103 -21.10 -12.97 -3.26
N ILE A 104 -20.18 -12.03 -3.05
CA ILE A 104 -20.41 -10.87 -2.21
C ILE A 104 -21.26 -9.88 -3.01
N THR A 105 -22.49 -9.66 -2.56
CA THR A 105 -23.39 -8.68 -3.16
C THR A 105 -23.18 -7.29 -2.56
N ARG A 106 -23.74 -6.28 -3.24
CA ARG A 106 -23.61 -4.87 -2.83
C ARG A 106 -24.32 -4.59 -1.51
N GLU A 107 -25.48 -5.22 -1.29
CA GLU A 107 -26.31 -5.05 -0.09
C GLU A 107 -25.62 -5.63 1.15
N LYS A 108 -24.87 -6.72 0.95
CA LYS A 108 -24.09 -7.39 2.00
C LYS A 108 -22.84 -6.60 2.36
N LEU A 109 -22.22 -5.93 1.39
CA LEU A 109 -20.94 -5.24 1.54
C LEU A 109 -21.14 -3.78 2.00
N ILE A 110 -21.00 -3.57 3.32
CA ILE A 110 -21.24 -2.28 3.95
C ILE A 110 -20.20 -1.25 3.53
N ALA A 111 -18.92 -1.63 3.56
CA ALA A 111 -17.83 -0.74 3.20
C ALA A 111 -16.56 -1.49 2.79
N THR A 112 -15.73 -0.82 2.00
CA THR A 112 -14.32 -1.19 1.80
C THR A 112 -13.42 -0.11 2.39
N VAL A 113 -12.52 -0.51 3.28
CA VAL A 113 -11.48 0.34 3.85
C VAL A 113 -10.21 0.24 3.01
N THR A 114 -9.70 1.36 2.50
CA THR A 114 -8.40 1.39 1.81
C THR A 114 -7.54 2.51 2.37
N ASP A 115 -6.26 2.53 1.99
CA ASP A 115 -5.45 3.71 2.23
C ASP A 115 -6.00 4.93 1.45
N ASN A 116 -5.52 6.13 1.80
CA ASN A 116 -5.83 7.37 1.10
C ASN A 116 -5.05 7.55 -0.21
N GLY A 117 -4.55 6.47 -0.83
CA GLY A 117 -3.87 6.54 -2.12
C GLY A 117 -4.80 7.12 -3.20
N SER A 118 -4.28 8.04 -4.01
CA SER A 118 -5.06 8.76 -5.04
C SER A 118 -5.81 7.81 -5.98
N ASN A 119 -5.19 6.68 -6.34
CA ASN A 119 -5.80 5.68 -7.21
C ASN A 119 -7.04 5.00 -6.58
N PHE A 120 -7.01 4.72 -5.27
CA PHE A 120 -8.21 4.22 -4.57
C PHE A 120 -9.29 5.30 -4.51
N VAL A 121 -8.92 6.53 -4.13
CA VAL A 121 -9.88 7.64 -4.05
C VAL A 121 -10.58 7.85 -5.40
N LYS A 122 -9.82 7.88 -6.51
CA LYS A 122 -10.36 8.00 -7.87
C LYS A 122 -11.27 6.81 -8.22
N ALA A 123 -10.88 5.58 -7.87
CA ALA A 123 -11.65 4.37 -8.20
C ALA A 123 -13.03 4.37 -7.55
N PHE A 124 -13.08 4.61 -6.24
CA PHE A 124 -14.33 4.63 -5.49
C PHE A 124 -15.21 5.85 -5.81
N LYS A 125 -14.61 7.03 -6.04
CA LYS A 125 -15.36 8.23 -6.43
C LYS A 125 -16.06 8.04 -7.78
N ARG A 126 -15.33 7.53 -8.79
CA ARG A 126 -15.87 7.29 -10.14
C ARG A 126 -17.02 6.29 -10.11
N THR A 127 -16.87 5.18 -9.40
CA THR A 127 -17.92 4.14 -9.31
C THR A 127 -19.14 4.59 -8.52
N TYR A 128 -18.97 5.41 -7.48
CA TYR A 128 -20.10 6.03 -6.77
C TYR A 128 -20.89 7.00 -7.67
N ILE A 129 -20.23 7.79 -8.51
CA ILE A 129 -20.90 8.69 -9.45
C ILE A 129 -21.69 7.88 -10.49
N ILE A 130 -21.09 6.83 -11.06
CA ILE A 130 -21.77 5.95 -12.02
C ILE A 130 -23.03 5.33 -11.40
N PHE A 131 -22.96 4.90 -10.13
CA PHE A 131 -24.11 4.38 -9.40
C PHE A 131 -25.28 5.38 -9.35
N ILE A 132 -24.99 6.63 -8.95
CA ILE A 132 -26.02 7.68 -8.88
C ILE A 132 -26.67 7.89 -10.24
N ILE A 133 -25.87 7.95 -11.31
CA ILE A 133 -26.36 8.17 -12.68
C ILE A 133 -27.26 7.02 -13.13
N GLN A 134 -26.82 5.76 -12.93
CA GLN A 134 -27.60 4.58 -13.26
C GLN A 134 -28.93 4.53 -12.50
N THR A 135 -28.92 4.96 -11.24
CA THR A 135 -30.13 5.01 -10.40
C THR A 135 -31.06 6.17 -10.80
N ALA A 136 -30.50 7.25 -11.38
CA ALA A 136 -31.22 8.48 -11.70
C ALA A 136 -31.74 8.58 -13.15
N ASN A 137 -31.57 7.57 -14.01
CA ASN A 137 -32.06 7.54 -15.40
C ASN A 137 -31.78 8.84 -16.21
N SER A 138 -30.61 9.46 -16.01
CA SER A 138 -30.31 10.77 -16.60
C SER A 138 -29.28 10.66 -17.73
N ASN A 139 -29.65 11.09 -18.94
CA ASN A 139 -28.78 11.29 -20.11
C ASN A 139 -27.76 12.43 -19.89
N PHE A 140 -26.88 12.29 -18.90
CA PHE A 140 -25.89 13.31 -18.53
C PHE A 140 -24.51 12.92 -19.08
N ASN A 141 -23.99 13.71 -20.02
CA ASN A 141 -22.69 13.45 -20.64
C ASN A 141 -21.58 14.12 -19.81
N PHE A 142 -20.82 13.32 -19.06
CA PHE A 142 -20.04 13.77 -17.90
C PHE A 142 -18.52 13.85 -18.11
N LEU A 143 -18.00 13.66 -19.34
CA LEU A 143 -16.56 13.73 -19.59
C LEU A 143 -15.97 15.10 -19.16
N ASP A 144 -16.74 16.17 -19.31
CA ASP A 144 -16.32 17.55 -19.01
C ASP A 144 -16.17 17.87 -17.51
N TYR A 145 -16.78 17.09 -16.61
CA TYR A 145 -16.74 17.38 -15.16
C TYR A 145 -15.66 16.61 -14.41
N ILE A 146 -15.16 15.50 -14.97
CA ILE A 146 -14.03 14.75 -14.39
C ILE A 146 -12.72 15.48 -14.63
N GLU A 147 -12.53 16.07 -15.81
CA GLU A 147 -11.30 16.79 -16.17
C GLU A 147 -11.10 18.07 -15.35
N THR A 148 -12.18 18.77 -15.01
CA THR A 148 -12.12 20.09 -14.35
C THR A 148 -11.72 20.07 -12.87
N TYR A 149 -11.73 18.90 -12.21
CA TYR A 149 -11.32 18.76 -10.80
C TYR A 149 -9.93 18.14 -10.59
N ASP A 150 -9.22 17.74 -11.65
CA ASP A 150 -7.91 17.08 -11.55
C ASP A 150 -6.71 18.05 -11.49
N GLU A 151 -6.93 19.37 -11.55
CA GLU A 151 -5.84 20.36 -11.63
C GLU A 151 -5.21 20.79 -10.29
N GLN A 152 -5.80 20.49 -9.12
CA GLN A 152 -5.29 21.07 -7.87
C GLN A 152 -4.43 20.14 -6.98
N ASP A 153 -4.24 18.86 -7.29
CA ASP A 153 -3.56 17.96 -6.34
C ASP A 153 -2.64 16.86 -6.90
N ASN A 154 -2.22 16.91 -8.18
CA ASN A 154 -1.25 15.95 -8.72
C ASN A 154 -0.27 16.58 -9.73
N GLN A 155 0.66 17.40 -9.25
CA GLN A 155 1.90 17.65 -10.01
C GLN A 155 2.87 16.49 -9.78
N LEU A 156 2.66 15.37 -10.50
CA LEU A 156 3.65 14.35 -10.91
C LEU A 156 2.93 13.03 -11.20
N GLU A 157 2.41 12.88 -12.43
CA GLU A 157 2.29 11.64 -13.22
C GLU A 157 1.22 11.86 -14.31
N ARG A 158 1.61 12.56 -15.38
CA ARG A 158 0.85 12.56 -16.64
C ARG A 158 1.21 11.28 -17.40
N GLU A 159 0.50 10.18 -17.14
CA GLU A 159 0.42 9.07 -18.09
C GLU A 159 -0.79 9.30 -19.02
N SER A 160 -0.55 9.19 -20.32
CA SER A 160 -1.49 9.41 -21.42
C SER A 160 -2.76 8.58 -21.26
N THR A 161 -3.91 9.24 -21.11
CA THR A 161 -5.25 8.65 -21.13
C THR A 161 -5.64 8.27 -22.55
N GLU A 162 -5.59 6.98 -22.88
CA GLU A 162 -6.30 6.44 -24.04
C GLU A 162 -7.81 6.49 -23.77
N ILE A 163 -8.56 7.17 -24.63
CA ILE A 163 -10.02 7.28 -24.58
C ILE A 163 -10.60 5.94 -25.01
N ILE A 164 -11.12 5.15 -24.06
CA ILE A 164 -11.83 3.91 -24.36
C ILE A 164 -13.30 4.26 -24.67
N PRO A 165 -13.86 3.88 -25.85
CA PRO A 165 -15.23 4.15 -26.21
C PRO A 165 -16.26 3.51 -25.27
N PHE A 166 -17.36 4.24 -25.04
CA PHE A 166 -18.46 4.00 -24.08
C PHE A 166 -19.38 2.79 -24.40
N GLN A 167 -18.91 1.71 -25.02
CA GLN A 167 -19.77 0.53 -25.26
C GLN A 167 -19.65 -0.48 -24.11
N GLU A 168 -20.77 -0.65 -23.38
CA GLU A 168 -21.08 -1.71 -22.41
C GLU A 168 -20.15 -1.87 -21.19
N ILE A 169 -19.81 -0.78 -20.50
CA ILE A 169 -19.20 -0.91 -19.18
C ILE A 169 -20.29 -1.21 -18.15
N VAL A 170 -20.53 -2.51 -17.87
CA VAL A 170 -21.03 -2.94 -16.55
C VAL A 170 -19.94 -2.57 -15.54
N SER A 171 -19.92 -1.28 -15.19
CA SER A 171 -18.88 -0.73 -14.34
C SER A 171 -19.04 -1.35 -12.96
N PRO A 172 -17.96 -1.89 -12.37
CA PRO A 172 -18.04 -2.51 -11.05
C PRO A 172 -18.56 -1.51 -10.02
N LEU A 173 -19.74 -1.76 -9.46
CA LEU A 173 -20.31 -0.91 -8.40
C LEU A 173 -19.59 -1.21 -7.09
N LEU A 174 -18.52 -0.46 -6.82
CA LEU A 174 -17.79 -0.57 -5.57
C LEU A 174 -18.66 -0.11 -4.39
N PRO A 175 -18.41 -0.66 -3.18
CA PRO A 175 -19.18 -0.31 -2.01
C PRO A 175 -18.84 1.06 -1.46
N THR A 176 -19.47 1.43 -0.36
CA THR A 176 -19.16 2.66 0.37
C THR A 176 -17.67 2.67 0.73
N TYR A 177 -16.99 3.75 0.36
CA TYR A 177 -15.57 3.91 0.59
C TYR A 177 -15.30 4.43 1.99
N GLN A 178 -14.40 3.78 2.72
CA GLN A 178 -13.87 4.27 3.98
C GLN A 178 -12.34 4.45 3.91
N ARG A 179 -11.89 5.57 4.44
CA ARG A 179 -10.47 5.89 4.55
C ARG A 179 -9.86 5.13 5.73
N CYS A 180 -8.65 4.63 5.54
CA CYS A 180 -7.87 4.03 6.62
C CYS A 180 -7.58 5.09 7.69
N ALA A 181 -8.05 4.84 8.92
CA ALA A 181 -7.83 5.72 10.06
C ALA A 181 -6.33 5.90 10.34
N SER A 182 -5.54 4.83 10.26
CA SER A 182 -4.09 4.89 10.46
C SER A 182 -3.38 5.76 9.42
N HIS A 183 -3.78 5.69 8.14
CA HIS A 183 -3.22 6.58 7.12
C HIS A 183 -3.62 8.02 7.39
N THR A 184 -4.89 8.24 7.74
CA THR A 184 -5.42 9.57 8.03
C THR A 184 -4.68 10.23 9.19
N LEU A 185 -4.47 9.51 10.30
CA LEU A 185 -3.69 10.01 11.43
C LEU A 185 -2.23 10.32 11.04
N HIS A 186 -1.61 9.47 10.22
CA HIS A 186 -0.27 9.74 9.70
C HIS A 186 -0.22 11.02 8.84
N LEU A 187 -1.21 11.22 7.96
CA LEU A 187 -1.31 12.42 7.12
C LEU A 187 -1.53 13.68 7.94
N VAL A 188 -2.35 13.63 9.00
CA VAL A 188 -2.55 14.76 9.92
C VAL A 188 -1.20 15.15 10.54
N ALA A 189 -0.50 14.19 11.14
CA ALA A 189 0.78 14.44 11.79
C ALA A 189 1.84 14.98 10.81
N THR A 190 1.96 14.39 9.62
CA THR A 190 2.95 14.82 8.63
C THR A 190 2.61 16.16 8.00
N SER A 191 1.33 16.44 7.71
CA SER A 191 0.90 17.71 7.12
C SER A 191 1.11 18.88 8.09
N ASP A 192 0.81 18.69 9.38
CA ASP A 192 1.00 19.74 10.38
C ASP A 192 2.48 20.03 10.64
N ILE A 193 3.33 18.99 10.68
CA ILE A 193 4.78 19.17 10.76
C ILE A 193 5.32 19.92 9.55
N LEU A 194 4.91 19.54 8.33
CA LEU A 194 5.36 20.22 7.11
C LEU A 194 4.89 21.68 7.07
N ARG A 195 3.65 21.96 7.51
CA ARG A 195 3.14 23.34 7.64
C ARG A 195 3.95 24.13 8.67
N GLY A 196 4.31 23.51 9.80
CA GLY A 196 5.16 24.12 10.82
C GLY A 196 6.58 24.41 10.34
N ILE A 197 7.16 23.52 9.51
CA ILE A 197 8.46 23.77 8.86
C ILE A 197 8.35 24.94 7.88
N GLN A 198 7.26 25.00 7.11
CA GLN A 198 7.03 26.04 6.09
C GLN A 198 6.66 27.41 6.67
N SER A 199 6.23 27.49 7.93
CA SER A 199 5.77 28.76 8.53
C SER A 199 6.89 29.75 8.84
N SER A 200 8.14 29.28 8.94
CA SER A 200 9.31 30.11 9.22
C SER A 200 10.41 29.85 8.19
N GLU A 201 10.91 30.90 7.54
CA GLU A 201 11.96 30.76 6.53
C GLU A 201 13.25 30.16 7.11
N ASN A 202 13.63 30.53 8.34
CA ASN A 202 14.81 29.95 9.02
C ASN A 202 14.68 28.43 9.21
N ILE A 203 13.55 27.95 9.75
CA ILE A 203 13.29 26.51 9.98
C ILE A 203 13.26 25.77 8.65
N LYS A 204 12.61 26.33 7.62
CA LYS A 204 12.54 25.77 6.27
C LYS A 204 13.93 25.63 5.65
N LEU A 205 14.78 26.65 5.74
CA LEU A 205 16.15 26.60 5.23
C LEU A 205 17.00 25.54 5.96
N MET A 206 16.92 25.49 7.29
CA MET A 206 17.61 24.47 8.09
C MET A 206 17.14 23.05 7.73
N TYR A 207 15.82 22.83 7.65
CA TYR A 207 15.25 21.54 7.28
C TYR A 207 15.69 21.09 5.88
N ASN A 208 15.65 22.00 4.90
CA ASN A 208 16.04 21.69 3.52
C ASN A 208 17.54 21.34 3.41
N ASP A 209 18.41 22.05 4.12
CA ASP A 209 19.85 21.75 4.18
C ASP A 209 20.10 20.34 4.76
N ILE A 210 19.51 20.03 5.92
CA ILE A 210 19.64 18.70 6.55
C ILE A 210 19.09 17.60 5.64
N MET A 211 17.91 17.82 5.04
CA MET A 211 17.31 16.86 4.12
C MET A 211 18.15 16.64 2.86
N GLN A 212 18.81 17.68 2.34
CA GLN A 212 19.69 17.58 1.19
C GLN A 212 20.95 16.75 1.51
N LYS A 213 21.57 17.00 2.68
CA LYS A 213 22.71 16.21 3.18
C LYS A 213 22.31 14.73 3.36
N CYS A 214 21.19 14.47 4.03
CA CYS A 214 20.67 13.11 4.23
C CYS A 214 20.34 12.41 2.91
N SER A 215 19.69 13.13 1.98
CA SER A 215 19.35 12.60 0.65
C SER A 215 20.57 12.23 -0.16
N THR A 216 21.63 13.03 -0.08
CA THR A 216 22.92 12.74 -0.75
C THR A 216 23.53 11.46 -0.20
N LEU A 217 23.51 11.27 1.13
CA LEU A 217 23.97 10.04 1.77
C LEU A 217 23.11 8.82 1.37
N TRP A 218 21.78 8.91 1.41
CA TRP A 218 20.91 7.80 1.01
C TRP A 218 21.05 7.44 -0.47
N LYS A 219 21.29 8.43 -1.35
CA LYS A 219 21.57 8.21 -2.77
C LYS A 219 22.92 7.54 -2.98
N SER A 220 23.95 7.90 -2.20
CA SER A 220 25.29 7.31 -2.33
C SER A 220 25.29 5.81 -2.06
N ALA A 221 24.43 5.33 -1.15
CA ALA A 221 24.21 3.91 -0.87
C ALA A 221 23.62 3.10 -2.05
N ARG A 222 23.24 3.74 -3.17
CA ARG A 222 22.85 3.03 -4.40
C ARG A 222 24.05 2.55 -5.24
N SER A 223 25.23 3.16 -5.05
CA SER A 223 26.45 2.74 -5.73
C SER A 223 27.07 1.55 -4.98
N PRO A 224 27.36 0.40 -5.65
CA PRO A 224 27.98 -0.76 -4.99
C PRO A 224 29.27 -0.40 -4.25
N LYS A 225 30.15 0.37 -4.89
CA LYS A 225 31.44 0.81 -4.30
C LYS A 225 31.24 1.64 -3.03
N LYS A 226 30.32 2.61 -3.05
CA LYS A 226 30.04 3.44 -1.86
C LYS A 226 29.28 2.63 -0.79
N TYR A 227 28.40 1.72 -1.20
CA TYR A 227 27.67 0.84 -0.29
C TYR A 227 28.60 -0.03 0.56
N GLU A 228 29.67 -0.60 -0.02
CA GLU A 228 30.68 -1.36 0.72
C GLU A 228 31.39 -0.50 1.77
N ILE A 229 31.76 0.74 1.42
CA ILE A 229 32.38 1.70 2.35
C ILE A 229 31.42 2.05 3.50
N ILE A 230 30.14 2.25 3.18
CA ILE A 230 29.07 2.54 4.14
C ILE A 230 28.90 1.39 5.11
N VAL A 231 28.66 0.17 4.63
CA VAL A 231 28.48 -1.02 5.48
C VAL A 231 29.74 -1.32 6.28
N GLY A 232 30.93 -1.20 5.67
CA GLY A 232 32.21 -1.43 6.33
C GLY A 232 32.46 -0.48 7.50
N THR A 233 32.02 0.79 7.38
CA THR A 233 32.20 1.84 8.39
C THR A 233 31.09 1.84 9.44
N LEU A 234 29.82 1.73 9.03
CA LEU A 234 28.67 1.74 9.94
C LEU A 234 28.49 0.40 10.68
N LYS A 235 28.98 -0.70 10.09
CA LYS A 235 28.74 -2.11 10.47
C LYS A 235 27.30 -2.58 10.27
N GLU A 236 26.50 -1.81 9.54
CA GLU A 236 25.14 -2.14 9.15
C GLU A 236 24.76 -1.40 7.86
N ALA A 237 23.71 -1.87 7.19
CA ALA A 237 23.19 -1.21 5.99
C ALA A 237 22.37 0.03 6.36
N LEU A 238 22.52 1.09 5.56
CA LEU A 238 21.75 2.31 5.75
C LEU A 238 20.30 2.11 5.28
N LYS A 239 19.35 2.37 6.17
CA LYS A 239 17.92 2.48 5.83
C LYS A 239 17.74 3.65 4.86
N ARG A 240 16.83 3.48 3.90
CA ARG A 240 16.52 4.50 2.90
C ARG A 240 15.03 4.84 2.99
N PRO A 241 14.67 6.13 2.85
CA PRO A 241 13.27 6.54 2.91
C PRO A 241 12.50 5.94 1.73
N VAL A 242 11.36 5.34 2.04
CA VAL A 242 10.38 4.82 1.08
C VAL A 242 9.09 5.60 1.29
N VAL A 243 8.71 6.40 0.31
CA VAL A 243 7.55 7.32 0.38
C VAL A 243 6.25 6.57 0.69
N THR A 244 6.08 5.37 0.14
CA THR A 244 4.88 4.54 0.34
C THR A 244 4.86 3.80 1.69
N ARG A 245 5.84 4.01 2.58
CA ARG A 245 5.89 3.43 3.92
C ARG A 245 5.96 4.54 4.96
N TRP A 246 4.85 4.81 5.63
CA TRP A 246 4.62 5.97 6.50
C TRP A 246 5.73 6.24 7.53
N ASN A 247 6.28 5.20 8.17
CA ASN A 247 7.33 5.36 9.19
C ASN A 247 8.76 5.38 8.64
N SER A 248 8.94 5.24 7.32
CA SER A 248 10.26 4.99 6.74
C SER A 248 11.21 6.15 6.93
N LEU A 249 10.75 7.40 6.81
CA LEU A 249 11.62 8.58 7.00
C LEU A 249 12.07 8.69 8.46
N PHE A 250 11.13 8.51 9.40
CA PHE A 250 11.41 8.50 10.84
C PHE A 250 12.44 7.42 11.20
N ASP A 251 12.27 6.19 10.69
CA ASP A 251 13.21 5.09 10.93
C ASP A 251 14.61 5.38 10.38
N CYS A 252 14.71 6.11 9.26
CA CYS A 252 15.98 6.54 8.71
C CYS A 252 16.65 7.58 9.61
N PHE A 253 15.92 8.61 10.06
CA PHE A 253 16.44 9.59 11.00
C PHE A 253 16.88 8.97 12.32
N LYS A 254 16.08 8.06 12.88
CA LYS A 254 16.42 7.33 14.11
C LYS A 254 17.71 6.52 13.96
N GLN A 255 17.93 5.91 12.80
CA GLN A 255 19.19 5.23 12.50
C GLN A 255 20.35 6.23 12.40
N LEU A 256 20.18 7.34 11.69
CA LEU A 256 21.22 8.37 11.55
C LEU A 256 21.64 8.95 12.91
N ILE A 257 20.68 9.24 13.79
CA ILE A 257 20.95 9.74 15.15
C ILE A 257 21.73 8.70 15.97
N THR A 258 21.33 7.43 15.93
CA THR A 258 22.06 6.33 16.59
C THR A 258 23.49 6.20 16.07
N LEU A 259 23.71 6.49 14.78
CA LEU A 259 25.01 6.35 14.11
C LEU A 259 25.83 7.64 14.04
N LYS A 260 25.42 8.72 14.72
CA LYS A 260 26.02 10.07 14.59
C LYS A 260 27.56 10.09 14.63
N GLN A 261 28.18 9.36 15.54
CA GLN A 261 29.65 9.30 15.66
C GLN A 261 30.32 8.62 14.45
N LYS A 262 29.74 7.51 13.98
CA LYS A 262 30.26 6.77 12.82
C LYS A 262 30.00 7.51 11.51
N LEU A 263 28.94 8.32 11.44
CA LEU A 263 28.63 9.14 10.27
C LEU A 263 29.71 10.19 10.01
N LEU A 264 30.26 10.84 11.04
CA LEU A 264 31.36 11.80 10.88
C LEU A 264 32.58 11.17 10.19
N ILE A 265 32.95 9.94 10.60
CA ILE A 265 34.03 9.17 9.97
C ILE A 265 33.66 8.78 8.54
N LEU A 266 32.41 8.38 8.31
CA LEU A 266 31.92 7.96 7.00
C LEU A 266 31.98 9.10 5.97
N PHE A 267 31.57 10.32 6.34
CA PHE A 267 31.60 11.46 5.42
C PHE A 267 33.03 11.78 4.96
N GLY A 268 34.01 11.71 5.86
CA GLY A 268 35.43 11.86 5.48
C GLY A 268 35.91 10.81 4.48
N LYS A 269 35.39 9.57 4.54
CA LYS A 269 35.73 8.51 3.59
C LYS A 269 35.01 8.60 2.25
N LEU A 270 33.84 9.25 2.20
CA LEU A 270 33.01 9.33 1.00
C LEU A 270 33.23 10.61 0.18
N ASP A 271 34.02 11.56 0.70
CA ASP A 271 34.27 12.88 0.12
C ASP A 271 32.95 13.60 -0.26
N MET A 272 32.06 13.73 0.73
CA MET A 272 30.75 14.37 0.56
C MET A 272 30.52 15.41 1.64
N SER A 273 29.66 16.40 1.35
CA SER A 273 29.17 17.38 2.33
C SER A 273 28.66 16.66 3.58
N SER A 274 29.24 16.98 4.74
CA SER A 274 28.98 16.26 5.99
C SER A 274 27.78 16.80 6.75
N LEU A 275 27.08 15.91 7.43
CA LEU A 275 26.31 16.30 8.61
C LEU A 275 27.32 16.68 9.70
N THR A 276 27.19 17.89 10.22
CA THR A 276 28.01 18.45 11.31
C THR A 276 27.38 18.13 12.66
N THR A 277 28.13 18.33 13.75
CA THR A 277 27.57 18.17 15.11
C THR A 277 26.34 19.05 15.34
N ASN A 278 26.31 20.24 14.73
CA ASN A 278 25.17 21.17 14.82
C ASN A 278 23.91 20.64 14.14
N ASP A 279 24.04 19.77 13.13
CA ASP A 279 22.89 19.14 12.45
C ASP A 279 22.20 18.07 13.33
N PHE A 280 22.80 17.70 14.48
CA PHE A 280 22.28 16.73 15.44
C PHE A 280 21.86 17.34 16.79
N MET A 281 22.00 18.66 16.96
CA MET A 281 21.50 19.40 18.13
C MET A 281 20.06 19.84 17.90
#